data_AF-A0A520C9R7-F1
#
_entry.id   AF-A0A520C9R7-F1
#
_cell.length_a   1.000
_cell.length_b   1.000
_cell.length_c   1.000
_cell.angle_alpha   90.00
_cell.angle_beta   90.00
_cell.angle_gamma   90.00
#
_symmetry.space_group_name_H-M   'P 1'
#
loop_
_entity.id
_entity.type
_entity.pdbx_description
1 polymer ?
#
loop_
_entity_poly.entity_id
_entity_poly.type
_entity_poly.pdbx_seq_one_letter_code
_entity_poly.pdbx_strand_id
1 'polypeptide(L)'
;MADASAARTKAVFEFKSATLPLIAVILKTADLRLLASALQEQLADSPDFFEQEPVVIDLSQLPEHLGSGPPAAIDFRVLRDLLARYQTQPIALRGGSDAHNAAARAAGLSIAAMPVAPTPGARASAPA
;
A
#
# COMPACT_ATOMS: atom_id res chain seq x y z
N MET A 1 32.79 1.57 -24.37
CA MET A 1 31.91 0.58 -23.73
C MET A 1 30.69 0.39 -24.62
N ALA A 2 30.82 -0.48 -25.61
CA ALA A 2 29.78 -0.82 -26.57
C ALA A 2 29.50 -2.32 -26.41
N ASP A 3 28.80 -2.69 -25.34
CA ASP A 3 28.34 -4.08 -25.18
C ASP A 3 27.10 -4.20 -24.27
N ALA A 4 26.08 -3.40 -24.55
CA ALA A 4 24.74 -3.61 -23.97
C ALA A 4 23.69 -3.96 -25.04
N SER A 5 24.05 -3.85 -26.33
CA SER A 5 23.11 -3.97 -27.44
C SER A 5 23.04 -5.40 -28.02
N ALA A 6 24.14 -6.18 -27.96
CA ALA A 6 24.21 -7.49 -28.61
C ALA A 6 23.52 -8.64 -27.85
N ALA A 7 23.21 -8.47 -26.56
CA ALA A 7 22.55 -9.49 -25.74
C ALA A 7 21.01 -9.52 -25.86
N ARG A 8 20.40 -8.58 -26.61
CA ARG A 8 18.93 -8.44 -26.69
C ARG A 8 18.26 -9.37 -27.72
N THR A 9 19.01 -10.23 -28.41
CA THR A 9 18.48 -11.04 -29.53
C THR A 9 17.81 -12.37 -29.09
N LYS A 10 17.56 -12.62 -27.80
CA LYS A 10 16.71 -13.77 -27.36
C LYS A 10 16.11 -13.66 -25.95
N ALA A 11 15.87 -12.45 -25.45
CA ALA A 11 15.25 -12.28 -24.13
C ALA A 11 13.73 -12.47 -24.23
N VAL A 12 13.19 -13.54 -23.65
CA VAL A 12 11.73 -13.81 -23.57
C VAL A 12 11.07 -12.97 -22.46
N PHE A 13 11.86 -12.48 -21.50
CA PHE A 13 11.42 -11.60 -20.43
C PHE A 13 12.56 -10.64 -20.03
N GLU A 14 12.20 -9.52 -19.42
CA GLU A 14 13.14 -8.59 -18.77
C GLU A 14 12.50 -8.01 -17.50
N PHE A 15 13.30 -7.76 -16.46
CA PHE A 15 12.87 -6.98 -15.30
C PHE A 15 13.33 -5.54 -15.48
N LYS A 16 12.39 -4.60 -15.29
CA LYS A 16 12.65 -3.17 -15.28
C LYS A 16 11.96 -2.55 -14.07
N SER A 17 12.59 -1.55 -13.50
CA SER A 17 11.94 -0.72 -12.49
C SER A 17 10.80 0.07 -13.13
N ALA A 18 9.68 0.16 -12.43
CA ALA A 18 8.56 1.02 -12.76
C ALA A 18 8.06 1.71 -11.49
N THR A 19 7.47 2.89 -11.66
CA THR A 19 6.78 3.61 -10.59
C THR A 19 5.30 3.66 -10.96
N LEU A 20 4.46 3.22 -10.04
CA LEU A 20 3.01 3.29 -10.16
C LEU A 20 2.49 4.25 -9.10
N PRO A 21 1.81 5.36 -9.45
CA PRO A 21 1.09 6.16 -8.47
C PRO A 21 -0.06 5.33 -7.89
N LEU A 22 -0.27 5.42 -6.58
CA LEU A 22 -1.28 4.62 -5.87
C LEU A 22 -2.04 5.47 -4.87
N ILE A 23 -3.33 5.16 -4.70
CA ILE A 23 -4.16 5.68 -3.62
C ILE A 23 -3.87 4.88 -2.33
N ALA A 24 -3.87 5.57 -1.19
CA ALA A 24 -3.71 4.94 0.12
C ALA A 24 -5.03 4.90 0.88
N VAL A 25 -5.45 3.70 1.29
CA VAL A 25 -6.55 3.48 2.25
C VAL A 25 -5.96 3.55 3.65
N ILE A 26 -6.10 4.70 4.31
CA ILE A 26 -5.56 4.93 5.66
C ILE A 26 -6.55 4.40 6.69
N LEU A 27 -6.20 3.29 7.34
CA LEU A 27 -7.04 2.70 8.38
C LEU A 27 -6.95 3.50 9.69
N LYS A 28 -8.13 3.67 10.30
CA LYS A 28 -8.34 4.38 11.57
C LYS A 28 -8.84 3.48 12.68
N THR A 29 -9.09 2.21 12.38
CA THR A 29 -9.56 1.19 13.32
C THR A 29 -9.15 -0.19 12.82
N ALA A 30 -8.90 -1.12 13.74
CA ALA A 30 -8.70 -2.53 13.43
C ALA A 30 -10.02 -3.34 13.41
N ASP A 31 -11.15 -2.75 13.85
CA ASP A 31 -12.46 -3.41 13.80
C ASP A 31 -13.02 -3.39 12.37
N LEU A 32 -12.91 -4.53 11.69
CA LEU A 32 -13.38 -4.68 10.31
C LEU A 32 -14.91 -4.60 10.18
N ARG A 33 -15.69 -4.80 11.25
CA ARG A 33 -17.14 -4.59 11.21
C ARG A 33 -17.47 -3.11 11.19
N LEU A 34 -16.79 -2.33 12.03
CA LEU A 34 -16.93 -0.88 12.02
C LEU A 34 -16.50 -0.30 10.67
N LEU A 35 -15.39 -0.80 10.10
CA LEU A 35 -14.94 -0.41 8.76
C LEU A 35 -15.99 -0.75 7.69
N ALA A 36 -16.59 -1.95 7.74
CA ALA A 36 -17.60 -2.36 6.76
C ALA A 36 -18.85 -1.46 6.81
N SER A 37 -19.32 -1.12 8.00
CA SER A 37 -20.44 -0.17 8.17
C SER A 37 -20.09 1.21 7.60
N ALA A 38 -18.91 1.74 7.89
CA ALA A 38 -18.49 3.05 7.39
C ALA A 38 -18.33 3.07 5.86
N LEU A 39 -17.75 2.03 5.26
CA LEU A 39 -17.64 1.91 3.81
C LEU A 39 -19.02 1.84 3.14
N GLN A 40 -19.96 1.11 3.74
CA GLN A 40 -21.33 1.08 3.23
C GLN A 40 -21.98 2.46 3.28
N GLU A 41 -21.87 3.18 4.40
CA GLU A 41 -22.46 4.52 4.52
C GLU A 41 -21.86 5.53 3.53
N GLN A 42 -20.55 5.43 3.26
CA GLN A 42 -19.84 6.41 2.43
C GLN A 42 -19.89 6.10 0.93
N LEU A 43 -19.99 4.82 0.55
CA LEU A 43 -19.79 4.36 -0.83
C LEU A 43 -20.97 3.53 -1.37
N ALA A 44 -22.07 3.37 -0.62
CA ALA A 44 -23.23 2.60 -1.09
C ALA A 44 -23.81 3.09 -2.43
N ASP A 45 -23.81 4.40 -2.65
CA ASP A 45 -24.37 5.00 -3.87
C ASP A 45 -23.41 4.93 -5.07
N SER A 46 -22.14 4.58 -4.83
CA SER A 46 -21.09 4.56 -5.84
C SER A 46 -20.09 3.40 -5.65
N PRO A 47 -20.57 2.14 -5.60
CA PRO A 47 -19.70 0.99 -5.35
C PRO A 47 -18.67 0.77 -6.46
N ASP A 48 -18.95 1.24 -7.67
CA ASP A 48 -18.06 1.07 -8.83
C ASP A 48 -17.07 2.22 -9.03
N PHE A 49 -17.07 3.23 -8.14
CA PHE A 49 -16.28 4.47 -8.28
C PHE A 49 -14.79 4.24 -8.54
N PHE A 50 -14.20 3.20 -7.98
CA PHE A 50 -12.76 2.93 -8.07
C PHE A 50 -12.36 2.12 -9.30
N GLU A 51 -13.28 1.52 -10.07
CA GLU A 51 -12.94 0.87 -11.35
C GLU A 51 -11.71 -0.08 -11.34
N GLN A 52 -11.56 -0.91 -10.30
CA GLN A 52 -10.41 -1.81 -10.07
C GLN A 52 -9.09 -1.11 -9.68
N GLU A 53 -9.17 0.10 -9.13
CA GLU A 53 -8.01 0.92 -8.76
C GLU A 53 -7.08 0.20 -7.77
N PRO A 54 -5.77 0.10 -8.06
CA PRO A 54 -4.80 -0.45 -7.13
C PRO A 54 -4.58 0.47 -5.93
N VAL A 55 -4.67 -0.10 -4.73
CA VAL A 55 -4.54 0.66 -3.49
C VAL A 55 -3.50 0.07 -2.53
N VAL A 56 -2.93 0.95 -1.70
CA VAL A 56 -2.09 0.57 -0.56
C VAL A 56 -2.88 0.72 0.73
N ILE A 57 -2.91 -0.31 1.55
CA ILE A 57 -3.44 -0.23 2.92
C ILE A 57 -2.37 0.43 3.80
N ASP A 58 -2.76 1.45 4.55
CA ASP A 58 -1.86 2.22 5.40
C ASP A 58 -2.31 2.18 6.87
N LEU A 59 -1.46 1.64 7.73
CA LEU A 59 -1.71 1.53 9.18
C LEU A 59 -1.04 2.63 10.00
N SER A 60 -0.40 3.63 9.38
CA SER A 60 0.35 4.68 10.07
C SER A 60 -0.47 5.52 11.05
N GLN A 61 -1.80 5.52 10.91
CA GLN A 61 -2.73 6.26 11.77
C GLN A 61 -3.67 5.35 12.56
N LEU A 62 -3.33 4.06 12.70
CA LEU A 62 -4.10 3.12 13.49
C LEU A 62 -3.85 3.41 14.99
N PRO A 63 -4.87 3.78 15.78
CA PRO A 63 -4.70 4.18 17.18
C PRO A 63 -4.06 3.12 18.07
N GLU A 64 -4.31 1.85 17.76
CA GLU A 64 -3.78 0.68 18.48
C GLU A 64 -2.25 0.55 18.37
N HIS A 65 -1.61 1.30 17.47
CA HIS A 65 -0.15 1.47 17.41
C HIS A 65 0.39 2.55 18.36
N LEU A 66 -0.48 3.41 18.91
CA LEU A 66 -0.09 4.54 19.77
C LEU A 66 -0.12 4.19 21.27
N GLY A 67 -0.54 2.97 21.62
CA GLY A 67 -0.55 2.46 22.99
C GLY A 67 0.60 1.49 23.30
N SER A 68 0.83 1.20 24.58
CA SER A 68 1.86 0.25 25.04
C SER A 68 1.45 -1.23 24.97
N GLY A 69 0.33 -1.54 24.29
CA GLY A 69 -0.20 -2.90 24.17
C GLY A 69 0.33 -3.64 22.93
N PRO A 70 0.06 -4.96 22.82
CA PRO A 70 0.33 -5.68 21.59
C PRO A 70 -0.50 -5.09 20.43
N PRO A 71 0.03 -5.10 19.19
CA PRO A 71 -0.71 -4.59 18.04
C PRO A 71 -2.01 -5.38 17.84
N ALA A 72 -3.08 -4.69 17.49
CA ALA A 72 -4.38 -5.31 17.23
C ALA A 72 -4.30 -6.26 16.03
N ALA A 73 -4.80 -7.49 16.18
CA ALA A 73 -4.83 -8.45 15.08
C ALA A 73 -5.80 -7.99 13.99
N ILE A 74 -5.34 -7.97 12.74
CA ILE A 74 -6.16 -7.65 11.55
C ILE A 74 -6.15 -8.86 10.63
N ASP A 75 -7.34 -9.33 10.24
CA ASP A 75 -7.48 -10.33 9.17
C ASP A 75 -7.39 -9.63 7.80
N PHE A 76 -6.21 -9.66 7.21
CA PHE A 76 -5.95 -9.03 5.92
C PHE A 76 -6.66 -9.72 4.75
N ARG A 77 -7.10 -10.98 4.86
CA ARG A 77 -7.90 -11.62 3.82
C ARG A 77 -9.30 -11.00 3.81
N VAL A 78 -9.92 -10.93 4.99
CA VAL A 78 -11.23 -10.29 5.15
C VAL A 78 -11.19 -8.82 4.75
N LEU A 79 -10.14 -8.09 5.13
CA LEU A 79 -9.97 -6.69 4.74
C LEU A 79 -9.87 -6.52 3.21
N ARG A 80 -9.10 -7.39 2.52
CA ARG A 80 -9.01 -7.36 1.05
C ARG A 80 -10.37 -7.61 0.42
N ASP A 81 -11.08 -8.63 0.88
CA ASP A 81 -12.41 -8.98 0.35
C ASP A 81 -13.44 -7.88 0.59
N LEU A 82 -13.32 -7.16 1.72
CA LEU A 82 -14.18 -6.01 2.01
C LEU A 82 -13.92 -4.85 1.05
N LEU A 83 -12.65 -4.48 0.87
CA LEU A 83 -12.26 -3.38 -0.01
C LEU A 83 -12.54 -3.69 -1.50
N ALA A 84 -12.41 -4.95 -1.91
CA ALA A 84 -12.68 -5.38 -3.28
C ALA A 84 -14.16 -5.24 -3.69
N ARG A 85 -15.09 -5.22 -2.74
CA ARG A 85 -16.53 -4.98 -3.01
C ARG A 85 -16.78 -3.60 -3.62
N TYR A 86 -15.91 -2.64 -3.32
CA TYR A 86 -15.97 -1.27 -3.83
C TYR A 86 -14.99 -1.06 -4.99
N GLN A 87 -14.74 -2.11 -5.78
CA GLN A 87 -13.85 -2.09 -6.96
C GLN A 87 -12.42 -1.57 -6.66
N THR A 88 -11.88 -1.79 -5.47
CA THR A 88 -10.45 -1.53 -5.21
C THR A 88 -9.64 -2.81 -5.31
N GLN A 89 -8.34 -2.68 -5.59
CA GLN A 89 -7.38 -3.78 -5.64
C GLN A 89 -6.27 -3.55 -4.61
N PRO A 90 -6.43 -4.02 -3.35
CA PRO A 90 -5.37 -3.88 -2.37
C PRO A 90 -4.16 -4.75 -2.73
N ILE A 91 -3.03 -4.11 -3.00
CA ILE A 91 -1.79 -4.78 -3.46
C ILE A 91 -0.65 -4.75 -2.45
N ALA A 92 -0.69 -3.81 -1.51
CA ALA A 92 0.37 -3.65 -0.52
C ALA A 92 -0.13 -3.14 0.84
N LEU A 93 0.66 -3.40 1.87
CA LEU A 93 0.56 -2.85 3.21
C LEU A 93 1.74 -1.91 3.48
N ARG A 94 1.49 -0.77 4.14
CA ARG A 94 2.52 0.07 4.74
C ARG A 94 2.21 0.44 6.19
N GLY A 95 3.26 0.76 6.95
CA GLY A 95 3.13 1.26 8.32
C GLY A 95 2.70 0.21 9.36
N GLY A 96 2.73 -1.08 9.02
CA GLY A 96 2.40 -2.17 9.94
C GLY A 96 3.57 -2.59 10.83
N SER A 97 3.25 -3.21 11.97
CA SER A 97 4.22 -3.94 12.80
C SER A 97 4.73 -5.19 12.09
N ASP A 98 5.74 -5.87 12.65
CA ASP A 98 6.23 -7.14 12.09
C ASP A 98 5.14 -8.22 12.02
N ALA A 99 4.26 -8.25 13.03
CA ALA A 99 3.10 -9.15 13.04
C ALA A 99 2.11 -8.81 11.91
N HIS A 100 1.84 -7.52 11.68
CA HIS A 100 1.00 -7.09 10.55
C HIS A 100 1.64 -7.44 9.21
N ASN A 101 2.94 -7.19 9.06
CA ASN A 101 3.67 -7.47 7.83
C ASN A 101 3.67 -8.97 7.50
N ALA A 102 3.84 -9.83 8.52
CA ALA A 102 3.73 -11.27 8.35
C ALA A 102 2.32 -11.71 7.91
N ALA A 103 1.28 -11.22 8.60
CA ALA A 103 -0.12 -11.53 8.27
C ALA A 103 -0.53 -11.02 6.88
N ALA A 104 -0.10 -9.81 6.50
CA ALA A 104 -0.37 -9.23 5.19
C ALA A 104 0.30 -10.03 4.05
N ARG A 105 1.56 -10.46 4.24
CA ARG A 105 2.23 -11.37 3.29
C ARG A 105 1.49 -12.69 3.16
N ALA A 106 1.06 -13.29 4.28
CA ALA A 106 0.27 -14.51 4.27
C ALA A 106 -1.09 -14.33 3.57
N ALA A 107 -1.61 -13.10 3.50
CA ALA A 107 -2.80 -12.73 2.74
C ALA A 107 -2.51 -12.29 1.30
N GLY A 108 -1.26 -12.34 0.82
CA GLY A 108 -0.88 -12.01 -0.55
C GLY A 108 -0.59 -10.53 -0.83
N LEU A 109 -0.42 -9.71 0.20
CA LEU A 109 -0.02 -8.30 0.05
C LEU A 109 1.51 -8.15 0.05
N SER A 110 2.00 -7.25 -0.79
CA SER A 110 3.39 -6.77 -0.70
C SER A 110 3.56 -5.85 0.51
N ILE A 111 4.79 -5.69 1.02
CA ILE A 111 5.08 -4.70 2.06
C ILE A 111 5.77 -3.52 1.41
N ALA A 112 5.13 -2.35 1.48
CA ALA A 112 5.65 -1.11 0.93
C ALA A 112 6.37 -0.31 2.02
N ALA A 113 7.53 0.26 1.68
CA ALA A 113 8.20 1.22 2.54
C ALA A 113 7.37 2.51 2.60
N MET A 114 7.44 3.22 3.73
CA MET A 114 6.92 4.59 3.75
C MET A 114 7.75 5.45 2.79
N PRO A 115 7.13 6.36 2.02
CA PRO A 115 7.88 7.31 1.22
C PRO A 115 8.81 8.10 2.14
N VAL A 116 10.12 7.99 1.91
CA VAL A 116 11.06 8.93 2.51
C VAL A 116 10.82 10.26 1.82
N ALA A 117 10.43 11.29 2.57
CA ALA A 117 10.32 12.63 2.00
C ALA A 117 11.65 12.95 1.30
N PRO A 118 11.65 13.43 0.04
CA PRO A 118 12.89 13.82 -0.61
C PRO A 118 13.56 14.87 0.27
N THR A 119 14.77 14.58 0.76
CA THR A 119 15.59 15.57 1.46
C THR A 119 15.71 16.77 0.52
N PRO A 120 15.27 17.99 0.90
CA PRO A 120 15.46 19.15 0.05
C PRO A 120 16.95 19.26 -0.22
N GLY A 121 17.34 19.04 -1.49
CA GLY A 121 18.73 19.13 -1.90
C GLY A 121 19.27 20.48 -1.45
N ALA A 122 20.34 20.47 -0.67
CA ALA A 122 21.03 21.69 -0.28
C ALA A 122 21.26 22.51 -1.55
N ARG A 123 20.57 23.65 -1.67
CA ARG A 123 20.85 24.60 -2.73
C ARG A 123 22.34 24.91 -2.59
N ALA A 124 23.13 24.50 -3.58
CA ALA A 124 24.52 24.87 -3.65
C ALA A 124 24.57 26.40 -3.59
N SER A 125 25.11 26.95 -2.50
CA SER A 125 25.41 28.37 -2.39
C SER A 125 26.39 28.69 -3.50
N ALA A 126 25.95 29.47 -4.49
CA ALA A 126 26.83 29.98 -5.54
C ALA A 126 27.89 30.89 -4.89
N PRO A 127 29.18 30.79 -5.27
CA PRO A 127 30.21 31.67 -4.75
C PRO A 127 30.04 33.08 -5.30
N ALA A 128 30.40 34.07 -4.47
CA ALA A 128 30.39 35.50 -4.76
C ALA A 128 31.58 35.93 -5.62
#